data_AF-A0A258RS04-F1
#
_entry.id   AF-A0A258RS04-F1
#
_cell.length_a   1.000
_cell.length_b   1.000
_cell.length_c   1.000
_cell.angle_alpha   90.00
_cell.angle_beta   90.00
_cell.angle_gamma   90.00
#
_symmetry.space_group_name_H-M   'P 1'
#
loop_
_entity.id
_entity.type
_entity.pdbx_description
1 polymer ?
#
loop_
_entity_poly.entity_id
_entity_poly.type
_entity_poly.pdbx_seq_one_letter_code
_entity_poly.pdbx_strand_id
1 'polypeptide(L)'
;ILGHDDVEVHKYAVQITVADVRDGACSSSTLQEAASWGKVNTGIEQMVFAEAGSVMPLLASDAYHRGLWKDRAKRRWGAIFD
;
A
#
# COMPACT_ATOMS: atom_id res chain seq x y z
N ILE A 1 -16.28 3.25 0.86
CA ILE A 1 -15.86 2.74 -0.48
C ILE A 1 -17.14 2.47 -1.28
N LEU A 2 -17.19 2.73 -2.59
CA LEU A 2 -18.44 2.60 -3.36
C LEU A 2 -19.13 1.24 -3.10
N GLY A 3 -20.35 1.26 -2.55
CA GLY A 3 -21.13 0.06 -2.20
C GLY A 3 -20.97 -0.48 -0.77
N HIS A 4 -20.12 0.14 0.06
CA HIS A 4 -20.00 -0.19 1.49
C HIS A 4 -19.84 1.08 2.33
N ASP A 5 -20.85 1.34 3.15
CA ASP A 5 -20.96 2.56 3.98
C ASP A 5 -20.03 2.54 5.21
N ASP A 6 -19.57 1.37 5.66
CA ASP A 6 -18.75 1.19 6.88
C ASP A 6 -17.30 0.74 6.61
N VAL A 7 -16.69 1.16 5.50
CA VAL A 7 -15.29 0.78 5.20
C VAL A 7 -14.34 1.92 5.54
N GLU A 8 -13.51 1.70 6.56
CA GLU A 8 -12.40 2.59 6.90
C GLU A 8 -11.47 2.79 5.70
N VAL A 9 -11.07 4.04 5.47
CA VAL A 9 -10.04 4.40 4.49
C VAL A 9 -8.71 3.73 4.82
N HIS A 10 -7.91 3.41 3.79
CA HIS A 10 -6.59 2.82 4.01
C HIS A 10 -5.70 3.78 4.81
N LYS A 11 -5.19 3.32 5.96
CA LYS A 11 -4.37 4.12 6.90
C LYS A 11 -2.96 4.40 6.37
N TYR A 12 -2.46 3.58 5.46
CA TYR A 12 -1.12 3.66 4.88
C TYR A 12 -1.19 3.36 3.38
N ALA A 13 -0.47 4.12 2.56
CA ALA A 13 -0.34 3.84 1.14
C ALA A 13 1.10 4.08 0.63
N VAL A 14 1.64 3.10 -0.09
CA VAL A 14 2.91 3.24 -0.81
C VAL A 14 2.67 2.81 -2.24
N GLN A 15 2.93 3.70 -3.19
CA GLN A 15 2.80 3.44 -4.62
C GLN A 15 4.19 3.46 -5.26
N ILE A 16 4.59 2.34 -5.85
CA ILE A 16 5.83 2.22 -6.62
C ILE A 16 5.41 2.11 -8.07
N THR A 17 5.82 3.07 -8.89
CA THR A 17 5.39 3.12 -10.29
C THR A 17 6.46 3.70 -11.20
N VAL A 18 6.44 3.27 -12.46
CA VAL A 18 7.16 3.91 -13.57
C VAL A 18 6.23 4.77 -14.43
N ALA A 19 4.94 4.81 -14.08
CA ALA A 19 3.93 5.58 -14.79
C ALA A 19 4.05 7.06 -14.44
N ASP A 20 3.89 7.90 -15.45
CA ASP A 20 3.99 9.34 -15.33
C ASP A 20 2.59 9.94 -15.18
N VAL A 21 2.41 10.81 -14.20
CA VAL A 21 1.11 11.44 -13.87
C VAL A 21 0.45 12.16 -15.04
N ARG A 22 1.21 12.57 -16.07
CA ARG A 22 0.70 13.27 -17.25
C ARG A 22 -0.16 12.39 -18.14
N ASP A 23 -0.06 11.06 -18.03
CA ASP A 23 -0.86 10.14 -18.84
C ASP A 23 -2.34 10.08 -18.40
N GLY A 24 -2.67 10.58 -17.20
CA GLY A 24 -4.03 10.59 -16.66
C GLY A 24 -4.64 9.21 -16.44
N ALA A 25 -3.83 8.14 -16.48
CA ALA A 25 -4.27 6.77 -16.28
C ALA A 25 -4.31 6.41 -14.78
N CYS A 26 -5.16 5.45 -14.42
CA CYS A 26 -5.26 4.96 -13.04
C CYS A 26 -3.93 4.42 -12.47
N SER A 27 -2.99 4.02 -13.33
CA SER A 27 -1.65 3.53 -12.95
C SER A 27 -0.67 4.64 -12.56
N SER A 28 -0.94 5.87 -12.98
CA SER A 28 -0.15 7.06 -12.65
C SER A 28 -0.85 8.00 -11.67
N SER A 29 -2.13 7.78 -11.38
CA SER A 29 -2.90 8.52 -10.40
C SER A 29 -2.12 8.72 -9.10
N THR A 30 -2.14 9.94 -8.60
CA THR A 30 -1.46 10.29 -7.34
C THR A 30 -2.23 9.74 -6.15
N LEU A 31 -1.54 9.53 -5.03
CA LEU A 31 -2.22 9.10 -3.79
C LEU A 31 -3.18 10.18 -3.25
N GLN A 32 -2.93 11.46 -3.57
CA GLN A 32 -3.88 12.56 -3.34
C GLN A 32 -5.16 12.43 -4.17
N GLU A 33 -5.06 11.94 -5.41
CA GLU A 33 -6.23 11.62 -6.21
C GLU A 33 -7.01 10.48 -5.57
N ALA A 34 -6.34 9.40 -5.13
CA ALA A 34 -6.98 8.30 -4.41
C ALA A 34 -7.64 8.74 -3.08
N ALA A 35 -7.05 9.73 -2.39
CA ALA A 35 -7.62 10.33 -1.20
C ALA A 35 -8.90 11.15 -1.51
N SER A 36 -8.97 11.83 -2.66
CA SER A 36 -10.18 12.57 -3.06
C SER A 36 -11.42 11.67 -3.23
N TRP A 37 -11.20 10.39 -3.56
CA TRP A 37 -12.24 9.36 -3.64
C TRP A 37 -12.49 8.62 -2.33
N GLY A 38 -11.84 9.03 -1.23
CA GLY A 38 -11.95 8.37 0.07
C GLY A 38 -11.37 6.95 0.10
N LYS A 39 -10.35 6.65 -0.72
CA LYS A 39 -9.68 5.33 -0.70
C LYS A 39 -8.50 5.30 0.26
N VAL A 40 -7.76 6.41 0.37
CA VAL A 40 -6.50 6.52 1.12
C VAL A 40 -6.58 7.70 2.10
N ASN A 41 -6.02 7.52 3.29
CA ASN A 41 -5.80 8.62 4.24
C ASN A 41 -4.51 9.38 3.88
N THR A 42 -4.58 10.70 3.78
CA THR A 42 -3.45 11.57 3.41
C THR A 42 -2.34 11.67 4.45
N GLY A 43 -2.54 11.12 5.66
CA GLY A 43 -1.57 11.24 6.74
C GLY A 43 -0.27 10.46 6.49
N ILE A 44 -0.34 9.30 5.83
CA ILE A 44 0.81 8.40 5.64
C ILE A 44 0.79 7.77 4.25
N GLU A 45 1.12 8.59 3.25
CA GLU A 45 1.18 8.21 1.84
C GLU A 45 2.53 8.54 1.20
N GLN A 46 3.02 7.68 0.31
CA GLN A 46 4.24 7.95 -0.47
C GLN A 46 4.16 7.33 -1.87
N MET A 47 4.34 8.16 -2.90
CA MET A 47 4.56 7.73 -4.26
C MET A 47 6.06 7.73 -4.57
N VAL A 48 6.57 6.65 -5.14
CA VAL A 48 7.98 6.45 -5.50
C VAL A 48 8.06 6.11 -6.98
N PHE A 49 8.77 6.95 -7.73
CA PHE A 49 9.02 6.72 -9.15
C PHE A 49 10.20 5.76 -9.32
N ALA A 50 9.92 4.47 -9.45
CA ALA A 50 10.93 3.42 -9.56
C ALA A 50 10.34 2.14 -10.16
N GLU A 51 11.22 1.31 -10.71
CA GLU A 51 10.89 -0.04 -11.16
C GLU A 51 10.85 -1.00 -9.97
N ALA A 52 9.78 -1.79 -9.86
CA ALA A 52 9.48 -2.59 -8.68
C ALA A 52 10.51 -3.71 -8.42
N GLY A 53 11.05 -4.35 -9.45
CA GLY A 53 12.06 -5.38 -9.34
C GLY A 53 13.35 -4.90 -8.66
N SER A 54 13.69 -3.62 -8.83
CA SER A 54 14.86 -3.00 -8.23
C SER A 54 14.63 -2.61 -6.77
N VAL A 55 13.46 -2.03 -6.44
CA VAL A 55 13.21 -1.46 -5.11
C VAL A 55 12.53 -2.41 -4.13
N MET A 56 11.70 -3.34 -4.62
CA MET A 56 10.94 -4.24 -3.77
C MET A 56 11.85 -5.17 -2.92
N PRO A 57 12.95 -5.74 -3.45
CA PRO A 57 13.85 -6.55 -2.64
C PRO A 57 14.53 -5.75 -1.53
N LEU A 58 14.84 -4.47 -1.77
CA LEU A 58 15.45 -3.59 -0.77
C LEU A 58 14.48 -3.28 0.37
N LEU A 59 13.23 -2.96 0.03
CA LEU A 59 12.17 -2.74 1.02
C LEU A 59 11.90 -4.00 1.84
N ALA A 60 11.81 -5.16 1.19
CA ALA A 60 11.61 -6.43 1.86
C ALA A 60 12.78 -6.78 2.78
N SER A 61 14.01 -6.55 2.33
CA SER A 61 15.22 -6.78 3.13
C SER A 61 15.23 -5.90 4.37
N ASP A 62 15.01 -4.59 4.24
CA ASP A 62 14.97 -3.66 5.38
C ASP A 62 13.86 -4.06 6.37
N ALA A 63 12.64 -4.32 5.90
CA ALA A 63 11.52 -4.72 6.74
C ALA A 63 11.78 -6.04 7.49
N TYR A 64 12.44 -7.01 6.84
CA TYR A 64 12.80 -8.29 7.45
C TYR A 64 13.87 -8.13 8.53
N HIS A 65 14.95 -7.39 8.23
CA HIS A 65 16.10 -7.23 9.12
C HIS A 65 15.80 -6.36 10.34
N ARG A 66 14.81 -5.45 10.27
CA ARG A 66 14.30 -4.71 11.44
C ARG A 66 13.65 -5.60 12.50
N GLY A 67 13.30 -6.83 12.16
CA GLY A 67 12.80 -7.81 13.14
C GLY A 67 11.42 -7.51 13.73
N LEU A 68 10.71 -6.47 13.26
CA LEU A 68 9.35 -6.11 13.71
C LEU A 68 8.30 -7.22 13.51
N TRP A 69 8.64 -8.25 12.72
CA TRP A 69 7.80 -9.42 12.50
C TRP A 69 7.85 -10.42 13.66
N LYS A 70 8.91 -10.41 14.48
CA LYS A 70 9.14 -11.40 15.54
C LYS A 70 8.07 -11.32 16.64
N ASP A 71 7.61 -10.12 16.95
CA ASP A 71 6.61 -9.86 17.99
C ASP A 71 5.17 -9.90 17.45
N ARG A 72 4.98 -10.13 16.14
CA ARG A 72 3.63 -10.19 15.54
C ARG A 72 2.96 -11.51 15.86
N ALA A 73 1.68 -11.47 16.17
CA ALA A 73 0.86 -12.67 16.32
C ALA A 73 0.92 -13.53 15.05
N LYS A 74 1.29 -14.80 15.20
CA LYS A 74 1.32 -15.75 14.08
C LYS A 74 -0.09 -15.95 13.55
N ARG A 75 -0.28 -15.74 12.25
CA ARG A 75 -1.57 -15.96 11.59
C ARG A 75 -1.82 -17.47 11.48
N ARG A 76 -2.89 -17.97 12.11
CA ARG A 76 -3.29 -19.39 12.07
C ARG A 76 -4.28 -19.66 10.94
N TRP A 77 -3.82 -19.48 9.70
CA TRP A 77 -4.69 -19.57 8.51
C TRP A 77 -5.34 -20.95 8.29
N GLY A 78 -4.78 -22.01 8.89
CA GLY A 78 -5.38 -23.35 8.83
C GLY A 78 -6.66 -23.52 9.67
N ALA A 79 -6.98 -22.57 10.54
CA ALA A 79 -8.17 -22.62 11.41
C ALA A 79 -9.27 -21.63 11.00
N ILE A 80 -9.23 -21.11 9.76
CA ILE A 80 -10.22 -20.13 9.29
C ILE A 80 -11.62 -20.75 9.11
N PHE A 81 -11.71 -22.07 8.93
CA PHE A 81 -12.95 -22.79 8.65
C PHE A 81 -13.37 -23.77 9.76
N ASP A 82 -12.71 -23.72 10.91
CA ASP A 82 -13.05 -24.52 12.10
C ASP A 82 -14.11 -23.79 12.95
#